data_AF-A0A4V2DRF0-F1
#
_entry.id   AF-A0A4V2DRF0-F1
#
_cell.length_a   1.000
_cell.length_b   1.000
_cell.length_c   1.000
_cell.angle_alpha   90.00
_cell.angle_beta   90.00
_cell.angle_gamma   90.00
#
_symmetry.space_group_name_H-M   'P 1'
#
loop_
_entity.id
_entity.type
_entity.pdbx_description
1 polymer ?
#
loop_
_entity_poly.entity_id
_entity_poly.type
_entity_poly.pdbx_seq_one_letter_code
_entity_poly.pdbx_strand_id
1 'polypeptide(L)'
;MYNVHPSEKLIHAFRQKPYQGCCPTQAEFLFIGLDANYAPNIEEQKIFSKIIEYHEDAISFWQKYNVHHPFLLDGYKGDGRKYHKEFSKIRLSCKDASRISFIELLHLPTTGRNDLKSSDLDKNHLQYIHKAIFSEHTKAVFISDAVFKLMKKTSIFSWMNDAKQIEGHTLKVFHEKKPLIYKHLHFSTYGKFQAQKEEEIKAIHNIILKSNISDLT
;
A
#
# COMPACT_ATOMS: atom_id res chain seq x y z
N MET A 1 12.93 9.27 14.09
CA MET A 1 12.33 8.35 15.06
C MET A 1 10.83 8.44 14.88
N TYR A 2 10.19 7.28 14.79
CA TYR A 2 8.74 7.17 14.73
C TYR A 2 8.21 6.84 16.13
N ASN A 3 6.94 7.10 16.36
CA ASN A 3 6.21 6.64 17.54
C ASN A 3 4.91 5.98 17.10
N VAL A 4 4.37 5.07 17.91
CA VAL A 4 2.98 4.64 17.77
C VAL A 4 2.07 5.86 17.91
N HIS A 5 1.05 5.94 17.06
CA HIS A 5 0.14 7.08 17.03
C HIS A 5 -0.66 7.21 18.35
N PRO A 6 -0.87 8.43 18.89
CA PRO A 6 -1.52 8.60 20.21
C PRO A 6 -3.03 8.31 20.23
N SER A 7 -3.71 8.39 19.09
CA SER A 7 -5.16 8.11 19.00
C SER A 7 -5.48 6.63 19.27
N GLU A 8 -6.15 6.36 20.39
CA GLU A 8 -6.61 5.02 20.77
C GLU A 8 -7.60 4.44 19.76
N LYS A 9 -8.48 5.28 19.20
CA LYS A 9 -9.44 4.86 18.16
C LYS A 9 -8.72 4.39 16.91
N LEU A 10 -7.68 5.11 16.48
CA LEU A 10 -6.89 4.73 15.31
C LEU A 10 -6.09 3.45 15.58
N ILE A 11 -5.47 3.33 16.76
CA ILE A 11 -4.81 2.09 17.18
C ILE A 11 -5.81 0.92 17.16
N HIS A 12 -7.00 1.10 17.70
CA HIS A 12 -8.04 0.08 17.74
C HIS A 12 -8.42 -0.36 16.32
N ALA A 13 -8.66 0.59 15.41
CA ALA A 13 -8.98 0.30 14.01
C ALA A 13 -7.90 -0.55 13.33
N PHE A 14 -6.61 -0.20 13.51
CA PHE A 14 -5.50 -0.98 12.95
C PHE A 14 -5.29 -2.34 13.61
N ARG A 15 -5.56 -2.48 14.91
CA ARG A 15 -5.51 -3.79 15.57
C ARG A 15 -6.56 -4.75 15.02
N GLN A 16 -7.74 -4.25 14.67
CA GLN A 16 -8.79 -5.07 14.05
C GLN A 16 -8.50 -5.33 12.56
N LYS A 17 -7.98 -4.31 11.88
CA LYS A 17 -7.77 -4.33 10.42
C LYS A 17 -6.47 -3.60 10.08
N PRO A 18 -5.30 -4.28 10.11
CA PRO A 18 -3.98 -3.67 9.94
C PRO A 18 -3.64 -3.42 8.46
N TYR A 19 -4.64 -2.97 7.70
CA TYR A 19 -4.58 -2.71 6.27
C TYR A 19 -5.68 -1.72 5.88
N GLN A 20 -5.57 -1.20 4.67
CA GLN A 20 -6.49 -0.26 4.06
C GLN A 20 -6.93 -0.81 2.70
N GLY A 21 -8.13 -0.48 2.23
CA GLY A 21 -8.72 -1.12 1.04
C GLY A 21 -9.39 -2.47 1.37
N CYS A 22 -9.45 -3.37 0.38
CA CYS A 22 -10.04 -4.70 0.57
C CYS A 22 -9.13 -5.61 1.43
N CYS A 23 -9.66 -6.78 1.83
CA CYS A 23 -8.89 -7.78 2.56
C CYS A 23 -7.65 -8.22 1.76
N PRO A 24 -6.42 -8.12 2.30
CA PRO A 24 -5.18 -8.44 1.59
C PRO A 24 -5.15 -9.83 0.96
N THR A 25 -5.69 -10.85 1.65
CA THR A 25 -5.72 -12.22 1.13
C THR A 25 -6.77 -12.44 0.04
N GLN A 26 -7.67 -11.48 -0.19
CA GLN A 26 -8.68 -11.51 -1.26
C GLN A 26 -8.36 -10.50 -2.38
N ALA A 27 -7.31 -9.69 -2.22
CA ALA A 27 -6.93 -8.67 -3.19
C ALA A 27 -6.31 -9.30 -4.44
N GLU A 28 -6.59 -8.72 -5.61
CA GLU A 28 -5.85 -9.04 -6.84
C GLU A 28 -4.54 -8.26 -6.90
N PHE A 29 -4.53 -7.03 -6.38
CA PHE A 29 -3.38 -6.14 -6.38
C PHE A 29 -3.07 -5.66 -4.98
N LEU A 30 -1.85 -5.97 -4.52
CA LEU A 30 -1.38 -5.65 -3.18
C LEU A 30 -0.29 -4.58 -3.24
N PHE A 31 -0.48 -3.48 -2.53
CA PHE A 31 0.54 -2.46 -2.31
C PHE A 31 1.11 -2.62 -0.90
N ILE A 32 2.43 -2.81 -0.80
CA ILE A 32 3.09 -2.98 0.50
C ILE A 32 3.87 -1.72 0.84
N GLY A 33 3.50 -1.06 1.93
CA GLY A 33 4.17 0.12 2.46
C GLY A 33 4.95 -0.15 3.75
N LEU A 34 5.50 0.89 4.36
CA LEU A 34 6.29 0.80 5.60
C LEU A 34 5.38 0.85 6.84
N ASP A 35 4.57 1.89 6.93
CA ASP A 35 3.73 2.26 8.05
C ASP A 35 2.63 3.22 7.60
N ALA A 36 1.51 3.21 8.31
CA ALA A 36 0.45 4.19 8.13
C ALA A 36 0.74 5.40 9.02
N ASN A 37 1.43 6.39 8.47
CA ASN A 37 1.85 7.59 9.18
C ASN A 37 0.78 8.69 9.13
N TYR A 38 0.34 9.13 10.30
CA TYR A 38 -0.68 10.17 10.47
C TYR A 38 -0.12 11.36 11.25
N ALA A 39 -0.73 12.54 11.07
CA ALA A 39 -0.42 13.71 11.88
C ALA A 39 -0.81 13.43 13.35
N PRO A 40 0.02 13.80 14.36
CA PRO A 40 -0.26 13.48 15.76
C PRO A 40 -1.62 13.96 16.26
N ASN A 41 -2.13 15.07 15.71
CA ASN A 41 -3.42 15.66 16.05
C ASN A 41 -4.54 15.28 15.06
N ILE A 42 -4.39 14.21 14.27
CA ILE A 42 -5.37 13.86 13.23
C ILE A 42 -6.78 13.66 13.81
N GLU A 43 -6.90 13.19 15.06
CA GLU A 43 -8.19 12.96 15.74
C GLU A 43 -9.00 14.25 15.96
N GLU A 44 -8.33 15.39 16.08
CA GLU A 44 -8.96 16.70 16.23
C GLU A 44 -9.41 17.29 14.88
N GLN A 45 -8.96 16.71 13.77
CA GLN A 45 -9.26 17.22 12.43
C GLN A 45 -10.60 16.69 11.93
N LYS A 46 -11.33 17.54 11.17
CA LYS A 46 -12.62 17.18 10.56
C LYS A 46 -12.58 15.88 9.73
N ILE A 47 -11.42 15.59 9.13
CA ILE A 47 -11.22 14.39 8.29
C ILE A 47 -11.23 13.08 9.10
N PHE A 48 -11.03 13.12 10.42
CA PHE A 48 -10.86 11.92 11.23
C PHE A 48 -12.05 10.96 11.14
N SER A 49 -13.27 11.50 11.18
CA SER A 49 -14.48 10.70 10.99
C SER A 49 -14.48 9.90 9.68
N LYS A 50 -13.89 10.46 8.61
CA LYS A 50 -13.74 9.80 7.30
C LYS A 50 -12.62 8.76 7.29
N ILE A 51 -11.58 8.95 8.10
CA ILE A 51 -10.53 7.93 8.31
C ILE A 51 -11.11 6.71 9.00
N ILE A 52 -11.95 6.91 10.03
CA ILE A 52 -12.62 5.80 10.72
C ILE A 52 -13.63 5.11 9.79
N GLU A 53 -14.49 5.87 9.09
CA GLU A 53 -15.44 5.33 8.07
C GLU A 53 -14.70 4.48 7.02
N TYR A 54 -13.53 4.94 6.57
CA TYR A 54 -12.69 4.21 5.63
C TYR A 54 -12.06 2.95 6.21
N HIS A 55 -11.63 2.95 7.48
CA HIS A 55 -11.10 1.73 8.10
C HIS A 55 -12.18 0.67 8.31
N GLU A 56 -13.37 1.07 8.74
CA GLU A 56 -14.52 0.18 8.91
C GLU A 56 -14.85 -0.52 7.59
N ASP A 57 -15.10 0.24 6.53
CA ASP A 57 -15.40 -0.29 5.19
C ASP A 57 -14.80 0.57 4.07
N ALA A 58 -13.56 0.25 3.72
CA ALA A 58 -12.82 0.92 2.67
C ALA A 58 -13.45 0.76 1.27
N ILE A 59 -14.14 -0.35 1.00
CA ILE A 59 -14.75 -0.62 -0.30
C ILE A 59 -15.96 0.29 -0.47
N SER A 60 -16.88 0.27 0.51
CA SER A 60 -18.05 1.14 0.51
C SER A 60 -17.65 2.62 0.55
N PHE A 61 -16.61 2.98 1.30
CA PHE A 61 -16.06 4.33 1.29
C PHE A 61 -15.62 4.75 -0.12
N TRP A 62 -14.79 3.94 -0.78
CA TRP A 62 -14.28 4.27 -2.11
C TRP A 62 -15.43 4.37 -3.13
N GLN A 63 -16.40 3.47 -3.06
CA GLN A 63 -17.60 3.53 -3.91
C GLN A 63 -18.45 4.79 -3.68
N LYS A 64 -18.62 5.18 -2.41
CA LYS A 64 -19.42 6.35 -2.02
C LYS A 64 -18.77 7.68 -2.41
N TYR A 65 -17.47 7.84 -2.17
CA TYR A 65 -16.77 9.12 -2.40
C TYR A 65 -15.97 9.17 -3.70
N ASN A 66 -15.92 8.07 -4.45
CA ASN A 66 -15.16 7.92 -5.68
C ASN A 66 -13.66 8.29 -5.54
N VAL A 67 -13.09 8.06 -4.36
CA VAL A 67 -11.66 8.24 -4.06
C VAL A 67 -11.16 7.10 -3.18
N HIS A 68 -9.92 6.66 -3.38
CA HIS A 68 -9.36 5.51 -2.66
C HIS A 68 -8.99 5.80 -1.21
N HIS A 69 -8.89 7.06 -0.82
CA HIS A 69 -8.47 7.43 0.53
C HIS A 69 -9.10 8.76 0.98
N PRO A 70 -9.45 8.91 2.27
CA PRO A 70 -9.96 10.15 2.85
C PRO A 70 -9.08 11.38 2.60
N PHE A 71 -7.77 11.21 2.46
CA PHE A 71 -6.85 12.33 2.20
C PHE A 71 -7.03 13.01 0.84
N LEU A 72 -7.83 12.42 -0.05
CA LEU A 72 -8.24 13.04 -1.30
C LEU A 72 -9.51 13.88 -1.19
N LEU A 73 -10.27 13.77 -0.09
CA LEU A 73 -11.47 14.58 0.14
C LEU A 73 -11.12 16.06 0.28
N ASP A 74 -12.09 16.90 -0.08
CA ASP A 74 -11.96 18.34 0.03
C ASP A 74 -11.72 18.79 1.47
N GLY A 75 -10.86 19.79 1.62
CA GLY A 75 -10.48 20.35 2.92
C GLY A 75 -9.26 19.70 3.59
N TYR A 76 -8.87 18.46 3.24
CA TYR A 76 -7.64 17.88 3.78
C TYR A 76 -6.40 18.46 3.08
N LYS A 77 -5.43 18.94 3.87
CA LYS A 77 -4.17 19.54 3.38
C LYS A 77 -2.92 18.99 4.10
N GLY A 78 -3.09 17.99 4.97
CA GLY A 78 -2.01 17.44 5.78
C GLY A 78 -1.11 16.45 5.05
N ASP A 79 -0.22 15.83 5.82
CA ASP A 79 0.71 14.81 5.37
C ASP A 79 -0.01 13.59 4.78
N GLY A 80 0.72 12.81 3.97
CA GLY A 80 0.15 11.68 3.22
C GLY A 80 -0.64 12.10 1.97
N ARG A 81 -1.22 13.31 1.91
CA ARG A 81 -2.01 13.75 0.74
C ARG A 81 -1.25 13.67 -0.58
N LYS A 82 0.05 14.00 -0.59
CA LYS A 82 0.90 13.91 -1.78
C LYS A 82 0.98 12.47 -2.31
N TYR A 83 1.16 11.49 -1.42
CA TYR A 83 1.18 10.08 -1.79
C TYR A 83 -0.10 9.71 -2.52
N HIS A 84 -1.27 10.01 -1.94
CA HIS A 84 -2.55 9.63 -2.54
C HIS A 84 -2.84 10.40 -3.83
N LYS A 85 -2.43 11.66 -3.94
CA LYS A 85 -2.54 12.41 -5.21
C LYS A 85 -1.71 11.81 -6.34
N GLU A 86 -0.53 11.26 -6.03
CA GLU A 86 0.30 10.62 -7.03
C GLU A 86 -0.23 9.21 -7.34
N PHE A 87 -0.71 8.46 -6.34
CA PHE A 87 -1.37 7.18 -6.53
C PHE A 87 -2.63 7.31 -7.41
N SER A 88 -3.44 8.35 -7.24
CA SER A 88 -4.67 8.53 -8.04
C SER A 88 -4.39 8.72 -9.53
N LYS A 89 -3.16 9.05 -9.93
CA LYS A 89 -2.73 9.09 -11.34
C LYS A 89 -2.66 7.70 -11.98
N ILE A 90 -2.74 6.62 -11.21
CA ILE A 90 -2.98 5.27 -11.72
C ILE A 90 -4.39 5.18 -12.34
N ARG A 91 -5.30 6.11 -12.04
CA ARG A 91 -6.66 6.22 -12.63
C ARG A 91 -7.57 5.01 -12.31
N LEU A 92 -7.41 4.46 -11.11
CA LEU A 92 -8.34 3.46 -10.57
C LEU A 92 -9.70 4.10 -10.25
N SER A 93 -10.76 3.33 -10.45
CA SER A 93 -12.14 3.75 -10.22
C SER A 93 -12.72 3.05 -8.99
N CYS A 94 -13.93 3.45 -8.57
CA CYS A 94 -14.67 2.73 -7.53
C CYS A 94 -14.92 1.24 -7.85
N LYS A 95 -14.91 0.85 -9.13
CA LYS A 95 -15.05 -0.55 -9.54
C LYS A 95 -13.84 -1.41 -9.16
N ASP A 96 -12.69 -0.78 -8.92
CA ASP A 96 -11.47 -1.46 -8.53
C ASP A 96 -11.35 -1.64 -7.00
N ALA A 97 -12.24 -1.02 -6.22
CA ALA A 97 -12.13 -0.96 -4.76
C ALA A 97 -12.06 -2.34 -4.08
N SER A 98 -12.75 -3.35 -4.62
CA SER A 98 -12.75 -4.71 -4.07
C SER A 98 -11.51 -5.54 -4.45
N ARG A 99 -10.59 -4.97 -5.26
CA ARG A 99 -9.45 -5.68 -5.86
C ARG A 99 -8.11 -5.15 -5.37
N ILE A 100 -8.11 -3.97 -4.74
CA ILE A 100 -6.91 -3.27 -4.28
C ILE A 100 -6.83 -3.30 -2.76
N SER A 101 -5.68 -3.72 -2.25
CA SER A 101 -5.36 -3.63 -0.83
C SER A 101 -4.03 -2.92 -0.61
N PHE A 102 -3.94 -2.17 0.48
CA PHE A 102 -2.75 -1.52 0.98
C PHE A 102 -2.45 -2.10 2.36
N ILE A 103 -1.27 -2.68 2.53
CA ILE A 103 -0.84 -3.23 3.81
C ILE A 103 0.57 -2.73 4.14
N GLU A 104 0.77 -2.36 5.39
CA GLU A 104 2.02 -1.79 5.85
C GLU A 104 2.84 -2.87 6.58
N LEU A 105 4.17 -2.83 6.51
CA LEU A 105 5.02 -3.77 7.27
C LEU A 105 4.81 -3.63 8.78
N LEU A 106 4.57 -2.42 9.26
CA LEU A 106 4.16 -2.16 10.63
C LEU A 106 2.62 -2.17 10.72
N HIS A 107 2.08 -3.05 11.56
CA HIS A 107 0.64 -3.25 11.75
C HIS A 107 -0.06 -2.13 12.55
N LEU A 108 0.68 -1.15 13.07
CA LEU A 108 0.16 -0.06 13.89
C LEU A 108 0.37 1.30 13.20
N PRO A 109 -0.55 2.26 13.42
CA PRO A 109 -0.40 3.61 12.90
C PRO A 109 0.72 4.33 13.66
N THR A 110 1.40 5.24 12.97
CA THR A 110 2.58 5.95 13.48
C THR A 110 2.46 7.46 13.35
N THR A 111 3.38 8.14 14.02
CA THR A 111 3.72 9.56 13.81
C THR A 111 5.22 9.71 13.62
N GLY A 112 5.64 10.84 13.03
CA GLY A 112 7.05 11.23 12.95
C GLY A 112 7.77 10.69 11.72
N ARG A 113 9.10 10.57 11.79
CA ARG A 113 9.93 10.15 10.66
C ARG A 113 10.20 8.65 10.72
N ASN A 114 9.89 7.97 9.63
CA ASN A 114 10.15 6.55 9.44
C ASN A 114 11.64 6.24 9.62
N ASP A 115 11.92 5.38 10.59
CA ASP A 115 13.24 4.82 10.89
C ASP A 115 13.08 3.35 11.32
N LEU A 116 12.11 2.68 10.69
CA LEU A 116 11.72 1.31 11.03
C LEU A 116 12.86 0.33 10.78
N LYS A 117 13.06 -0.55 11.76
CA LYS A 117 14.03 -1.63 11.72
C LYS A 117 13.30 -2.97 11.69
N SER A 118 13.98 -4.03 11.27
CA SER A 118 13.38 -5.37 11.22
C SER A 118 12.98 -5.88 12.60
N SER A 119 13.65 -5.41 13.66
CA SER A 119 13.30 -5.68 15.07
C SER A 119 11.95 -5.12 15.51
N ASP A 120 11.43 -4.13 14.78
CA ASP A 120 10.20 -3.44 15.14
C ASP A 120 8.95 -4.15 14.58
N LEU A 121 9.16 -5.12 13.69
CA LEU A 121 8.10 -5.76 12.93
C LEU A 121 7.54 -6.98 13.68
N ASP A 122 6.22 -7.05 13.75
CA ASP A 122 5.55 -8.20 14.36
C ASP A 122 5.60 -9.41 13.41
N LYS A 123 6.07 -10.55 13.95
CA LYS A 123 6.27 -11.77 13.17
C LYS A 123 4.96 -12.32 12.59
N ASN A 124 3.87 -12.28 13.35
CA ASN A 124 2.58 -12.84 12.91
C ASN A 124 1.99 -11.98 11.79
N HIS A 125 2.11 -10.66 11.89
CA HIS A 125 1.71 -9.74 10.83
C HIS A 125 2.55 -9.94 9.56
N LEU A 126 3.86 -10.13 9.67
CA LEU A 126 4.69 -10.45 8.51
C LEU A 126 4.30 -11.77 7.85
N GLN A 127 3.94 -12.79 8.64
CA GLN A 127 3.41 -14.05 8.11
C GLN A 127 2.05 -13.85 7.41
N TYR A 128 1.20 -12.96 7.93
CA TYR A 128 -0.05 -12.57 7.28
C TYR A 128 0.20 -11.88 5.94
N ILE A 129 1.16 -10.94 5.87
CA ILE A 129 1.59 -10.32 4.61
C ILE A 129 2.12 -11.37 3.63
N HIS A 130 2.96 -12.30 4.10
CA HIS A 130 3.46 -13.39 3.25
C HIS A 130 2.31 -14.23 2.67
N LYS A 131 1.31 -14.58 3.49
CA LYS A 131 0.10 -15.27 3.02
C LYS A 131 -0.69 -14.45 2.00
N ALA A 132 -0.81 -13.14 2.20
CA ALA A 132 -1.48 -12.25 1.26
C ALA A 132 -0.75 -12.15 -0.08
N ILE A 133 0.59 -12.05 -0.06
CA ILE A 133 1.42 -12.06 -1.28
C ILE A 133 1.08 -13.29 -2.12
N PHE A 134 1.15 -14.50 -1.55
CA PHE A 134 0.96 -15.76 -2.29
C PHE A 134 -0.47 -16.32 -2.23
N SER A 135 -1.46 -15.46 -2.00
CA SER A 135 -2.86 -15.87 -2.12
C SER A 135 -3.20 -16.26 -3.57
N GLU A 136 -4.15 -17.16 -3.75
CA GLU A 136 -4.64 -17.59 -5.08
C GLU A 136 -5.24 -16.43 -5.90
N HIS A 137 -5.78 -15.44 -5.20
CA HIS A 137 -6.37 -14.23 -5.77
C HIS A 137 -5.31 -13.24 -6.27
N THR A 138 -4.13 -13.22 -5.64
CA THR A 138 -3.11 -12.19 -5.90
C THR A 138 -2.53 -12.35 -7.30
N LYS A 139 -2.73 -11.34 -8.14
CA LYS A 139 -2.17 -11.25 -9.50
C LYS A 139 -0.85 -10.52 -9.48
N ALA A 140 -0.77 -9.39 -8.78
CA ALA A 140 0.46 -8.62 -8.67
C ALA A 140 0.65 -7.94 -7.31
N VAL A 141 1.91 -7.78 -6.92
CA VAL A 141 2.34 -7.09 -5.70
C VAL A 141 3.30 -5.96 -6.04
N PHE A 142 3.07 -4.79 -5.46
CA PHE A 142 3.88 -3.59 -5.66
C PHE A 142 4.57 -3.19 -4.35
N ILE A 143 5.91 -3.13 -4.40
CA ILE A 143 6.75 -2.91 -3.22
C ILE A 143 7.69 -1.73 -3.49
N SER A 144 7.75 -0.75 -2.60
CA SER A 144 8.74 0.33 -2.74
C SER A 144 10.15 -0.14 -2.36
N ASP A 145 11.20 0.54 -2.82
CA ASP A 145 12.59 0.12 -2.55
C ASP A 145 12.95 0.05 -1.05
N ALA A 146 12.44 0.96 -0.23
CA ALA A 146 12.65 0.95 1.21
C ALA A 146 11.98 -0.27 1.88
N VAL A 147 10.74 -0.57 1.48
CA VAL A 147 9.98 -1.73 1.95
C VAL A 147 10.69 -3.01 1.55
N PHE A 148 11.10 -3.14 0.28
CA PHE A 148 11.80 -4.30 -0.23
C PHE A 148 13.09 -4.59 0.55
N LYS A 149 13.91 -3.55 0.80
CA LYS A 149 15.14 -3.67 1.60
C LYS A 149 14.86 -4.11 3.02
N LEU A 150 13.77 -3.64 3.63
CA LEU A 150 13.41 -4.01 4.99
C LEU A 150 12.89 -5.46 5.06
N MET A 151 12.04 -5.87 4.11
CA MET A 151 11.56 -7.25 3.98
C MET A 151 12.71 -8.26 3.86
N LYS A 152 13.73 -7.95 3.04
CA LYS A 152 14.94 -8.80 2.88
C LYS A 152 15.74 -9.01 4.17
N LYS A 153 15.62 -8.10 5.14
CA LYS A 153 16.29 -8.24 6.45
C LYS A 153 15.54 -9.18 7.39
N THR A 154 14.33 -9.63 7.01
CA THR A 154 13.52 -10.55 7.79
C THR A 154 13.71 -11.98 7.26
N SER A 155 13.58 -12.98 8.12
CA SER A 155 13.61 -14.39 7.71
C SER A 155 12.30 -14.85 7.06
N ILE A 156 11.21 -14.06 7.17
CA ILE A 156 9.88 -14.42 6.66
C ILE A 156 9.84 -14.40 5.13
N PHE A 157 10.55 -13.47 4.51
CA PHE A 157 10.58 -13.30 3.05
C PHE A 157 11.87 -13.88 2.45
N SER A 158 12.29 -15.07 2.89
CA SER A 158 13.53 -15.71 2.45
C SER A 158 13.60 -15.91 0.93
N TRP A 159 12.45 -16.08 0.26
CA TRP A 159 12.33 -16.15 -1.20
C TRP A 159 12.91 -14.90 -1.92
N MET A 160 13.02 -13.76 -1.23
CA MET A 160 13.61 -12.52 -1.78
C MET A 160 15.14 -12.55 -1.86
N ASN A 161 15.80 -13.54 -1.24
CA ASN A 161 17.25 -13.67 -1.29
C ASN A 161 17.73 -14.09 -2.68
N ASP A 162 16.98 -14.96 -3.33
CA ASP A 162 17.27 -15.48 -4.67
C ASP A 162 16.61 -14.65 -5.79
N ALA A 163 15.80 -13.66 -5.42
CA ALA A 163 15.09 -12.81 -6.36
C ALA A 163 16.07 -11.99 -7.21
N LYS A 164 16.18 -12.35 -8.49
CA LYS A 164 16.95 -11.59 -9.48
C LYS A 164 16.07 -10.51 -10.07
N GLN A 165 16.63 -9.31 -10.19
CA GLN A 165 15.99 -8.24 -10.93
C GLN A 165 15.99 -8.63 -12.42
N ILE A 166 14.82 -8.70 -13.04
CA ILE A 166 14.72 -8.81 -14.49
C ILE A 166 14.72 -7.41 -15.10
N GLU A 167 15.57 -7.21 -16.11
CA GLU A 167 15.70 -5.96 -16.87
C GLU A 167 14.75 -5.92 -18.07
N GLY A 168 14.60 -4.75 -18.69
CA GLY A 168 13.75 -4.58 -19.89
C GLY A 168 12.28 -4.22 -19.61
N HIS A 169 11.86 -4.16 -18.35
CA HIS A 169 10.53 -3.70 -17.94
C HIS A 169 10.60 -2.31 -17.28
N THR A 170 9.55 -1.50 -17.47
CA THR A 170 9.41 -0.19 -16.79
C THR A 170 9.43 -0.33 -15.27
N LEU A 171 8.80 -1.38 -14.75
CA LEU A 171 8.89 -1.79 -13.35
C LEU A 171 9.93 -2.89 -13.20
N LYS A 172 10.73 -2.82 -12.13
CA LYS A 172 11.70 -3.87 -11.82
C LYS A 172 10.97 -5.11 -11.32
N VAL A 173 11.05 -6.22 -12.06
CA VAL A 173 10.40 -7.49 -11.71
C VAL A 173 11.34 -8.32 -10.83
N PHE A 174 10.80 -8.95 -9.78
CA PHE A 174 11.54 -9.79 -8.83
C PHE A 174 10.96 -11.20 -8.69
N HIS A 175 9.75 -11.43 -9.21
CA HIS A 175 9.12 -12.74 -9.28
C HIS A 175 8.19 -12.74 -10.51
N GLU A 176 8.48 -13.59 -11.48
CA GLU A 176 7.75 -13.66 -12.78
C GLU A 176 6.65 -14.72 -12.81
N LYS A 177 6.63 -15.63 -11.83
CA LYS A 177 5.51 -16.59 -11.68
C LYS A 177 4.38 -15.89 -10.94
N LYS A 178 3.14 -16.35 -11.06
CA LYS A 178 2.02 -15.76 -10.30
C LYS A 178 2.29 -15.93 -8.78
N PRO A 179 2.20 -14.88 -7.94
CA PRO A 179 1.93 -13.47 -8.29
C PRO A 179 3.14 -12.75 -8.88
N LEU A 180 2.91 -11.83 -9.82
CA LEU A 180 3.97 -10.96 -10.32
C LEU A 180 4.40 -9.96 -9.24
N ILE A 181 5.69 -9.90 -8.91
CA ILE A 181 6.18 -8.99 -7.85
C ILE A 181 7.05 -7.90 -8.47
N TYR A 182 6.60 -6.67 -8.31
CA TYR A 182 7.20 -5.47 -8.86
C TYR A 182 7.77 -4.58 -7.76
N LYS A 183 8.94 -4.00 -8.05
CA LYS A 183 9.47 -2.88 -7.30
C LYS A 183 9.20 -1.57 -8.02
N HIS A 184 8.79 -0.55 -7.26
CA HIS A 184 8.52 0.79 -7.77
C HIS A 184 9.11 1.88 -6.86
N LEU A 185 9.16 3.10 -7.36
CA LEU A 185 9.43 4.32 -6.62
C LEU A 185 8.25 4.66 -5.72
N HIS A 186 8.54 5.05 -4.49
CA HIS A 186 7.53 5.52 -3.56
C HIS A 186 6.76 6.71 -4.15
N PHE A 187 5.42 6.74 -4.03
CA PHE A 187 4.59 7.73 -4.72
C PHE A 187 4.86 9.19 -4.28
N SER A 188 5.38 9.40 -3.07
CA SER A 188 5.80 10.74 -2.60
C SER A 188 7.14 11.24 -3.16
N THR A 189 7.89 10.42 -3.89
CA THR A 189 9.18 10.78 -4.52
C THR A 189 8.99 11.92 -5.53
N TYR A 190 9.98 12.81 -5.64
CA TYR A 190 9.95 14.00 -6.52
C TYR A 190 11.37 14.40 -6.97
N GLY A 191 11.46 15.46 -7.78
CA GLY A 191 12.72 15.97 -8.31
C GLY A 191 13.26 15.08 -9.43
N LYS A 192 14.53 14.69 -9.36
CA LYS A 192 15.21 13.94 -10.43
C LYS A 192 14.57 12.59 -10.80
N PHE A 193 13.71 12.04 -9.94
CA PHE A 193 13.01 10.77 -10.17
C PHE A 193 11.55 10.95 -10.62
N GLN A 194 11.08 12.17 -10.86
CA GLN A 194 9.68 12.44 -11.21
C GLN A 194 9.26 11.74 -12.51
N ALA A 195 10.06 11.85 -13.57
CA ALA A 195 9.76 11.22 -14.86
C ALA A 195 9.67 9.69 -14.74
N GLN A 196 10.63 9.06 -14.05
CA GLN A 196 10.61 7.62 -13.81
C GLN A 196 9.34 7.20 -13.05
N LYS A 197 8.97 7.94 -12.00
CA LYS A 197 7.76 7.65 -11.22
C LYS A 197 6.49 7.72 -12.06
N GLU A 198 6.40 8.69 -12.97
CA GLU A 198 5.26 8.82 -13.89
C GLU A 198 5.17 7.65 -14.86
N GLU A 199 6.29 7.16 -15.39
CA GLU A 199 6.32 5.96 -16.22
C GLU A 199 5.93 4.70 -15.44
N GLU A 200 6.41 4.56 -14.20
CA GLU A 200 6.02 3.46 -13.32
C GLU A 200 4.52 3.48 -12.98
N ILE A 201 3.94 4.67 -12.72
CA ILE A 201 2.49 4.83 -12.52
C ILE A 201 1.70 4.33 -13.74
N LYS A 202 2.13 4.69 -14.96
CA LYS A 202 1.50 4.20 -16.20
C LYS A 202 1.62 2.69 -16.34
N ALA A 203 2.78 2.13 -15.99
CA ALA A 203 3.01 0.68 -16.03
C ALA A 203 2.08 -0.06 -15.05
N ILE A 204 1.93 0.44 -13.81
CA ILE A 204 1.02 -0.12 -12.80
C ILE A 204 -0.42 -0.10 -13.33
N HIS A 205 -0.88 1.03 -13.88
CA HIS A 205 -2.21 1.14 -14.49
C HIS A 205 -2.42 0.09 -15.59
N ASN A 206 -1.45 -0.09 -16.48
CA ASN A 206 -1.54 -1.06 -17.57
C ASN A 206 -1.60 -2.51 -17.07
N ILE A 207 -0.87 -2.85 -16.00
CA ILE A 207 -0.92 -4.18 -15.37
C ILE A 207 -2.32 -4.45 -14.80
N ILE A 208 -2.87 -3.46 -14.08
CA ILE A 208 -4.19 -3.57 -13.46
C ILE A 208 -5.28 -3.69 -14.54
N LEU A 209 -5.23 -2.85 -15.59
CA LEU A 209 -6.18 -2.90 -16.70
C LEU A 209 -6.13 -4.20 -17.51
N LYS A 210 -4.93 -4.68 -17.88
CA LYS A 210 -4.81 -5.90 -18.71
C LYS A 210 -5.38 -7.13 -18.01
N SER A 211 -5.27 -7.17 -16.68
CA SER A 211 -5.86 -8.21 -15.85
C SER A 211 -7.40 -8.20 -15.85
N ASN A 212 -8.05 -7.11 -16.30
CA ASN A 212 -9.51 -7.07 -16.50
C ASN A 212 -9.92 -7.78 -17.79
N ILE A 213 -9.04 -7.78 -18.78
CA ILE A 213 -9.34 -8.28 -20.13
C ILE A 213 -9.12 -9.80 -20.20
N SER A 214 -8.08 -10.30 -19.53
CA SER A 214 -7.77 -11.74 -19.49
C SER A 214 -8.81 -12.59 -18.76
N ASP A 215 -9.65 -11.98 -17.91
CA ASP A 215 -10.71 -12.67 -17.18
C ASP A 215 -12.05 -12.70 -17.96
N LEU A 216 -12.09 -12.08 -19.15
CA LEU A 216 -13.26 -12.02 -20.04
C LEU A 216 -13.10 -12.89 -21.30
N THR A 217 -12.00 -13.64 -21.42
CA THR A 217 -11.66 -14.53 -22.53
C THR A 217 -11.42 -15.94 -22.01
#